data_AF-A0A7Y8IV32-F1
#
_entry.id   AF-A0A7Y8IV32-F1
#
_cell.length_a   1.000
_cell.length_b   1.000
_cell.length_c   1.000
_cell.angle_alpha   90.00
_cell.angle_beta   90.00
_cell.angle_gamma   90.00
#
_symmetry.space_group_name_H-M   'P 1'
#
loop_
_entity.id
_entity.type
_entity.pdbx_description
1 polymer ?
#
loop_
_entity_poly.entity_id
_entity_poly.type
_entity_poly.pdbx_seq_one_letter_code
_entity_poly.pdbx_strand_id
1 'polypeptide(L)' 'MKLNEIKEKAKALRIKVMATAKKSDLIRQIQKAEGNFDCFGKAIDYCDQWSCCFREDCLPSPRL' A
#
# COMPACT_ATOMS: atom_id res chain seq x y z
N MET A 1 -7.38 -2.43 -3.87
CA MET A 1 -7.93 -1.24 -3.19
C MET A 1 -7.92 0.02 -4.08
N LYS A 2 -9.03 0.77 -4.10
CA LYS A 2 -9.22 2.01 -4.88
C LYS A 2 -8.57 3.22 -4.19
N LEU A 3 -8.32 4.30 -4.94
CA LEU A 3 -7.63 5.50 -4.41
C LEU A 3 -8.38 6.16 -3.23
N ASN A 4 -9.72 6.20 -3.27
CA ASN A 4 -10.50 6.80 -2.18
C ASN A 4 -10.34 6.02 -0.87
N GLU A 5 -10.39 4.69 -0.92
CA GLU A 5 -10.17 3.81 0.24
C GLU A 5 -8.75 4.00 0.82
N ILE A 6 -7.74 4.16 -0.04
CA ILE A 6 -6.36 4.46 0.36
C ILE A 6 -6.28 5.80 1.10
N LYS A 7 -6.96 6.84 0.59
CA LYS A 7 -6.97 8.16 1.22
C LYS A 7 -7.64 8.11 2.60
N GLU A 8 -8.75 7.40 2.75
CA GLU A 8 -9.41 7.24 4.05
C GLU A 8 -8.53 6.48 5.05
N LYS A 9 -7.85 5.41 4.60
CA LYS A 9 -6.91 4.66 5.44
C LYS A 9 -5.70 5.52 5.88
N ALA A 10 -5.16 6.32 4.96
CA ALA A 10 -4.10 7.28 5.30
C ALA A 10 -4.55 8.28 6.36
N LYS A 11 -5.76 8.84 6.23
CA LYS A 11 -6.32 9.77 7.23
C LYS A 11 -6.51 9.11 8.60
N ALA A 12 -7.01 7.87 8.64
CA ALA A 12 -7.18 7.12 9.88
C ALA A 12 -5.85 6.91 10.62
N LEU A 13 -4.75 6.79 9.88
CA LEU A 13 -3.39 6.69 10.40
C LEU A 13 -2.69 8.04 10.60
N ARG A 14 -3.42 9.15 10.50
CA ARG A 14 -2.92 10.54 10.60
C ARG A 14 -1.83 10.88 9.57
N ILE A 15 -1.82 10.20 8.43
CA ILE A 15 -0.93 10.51 7.30
C ILE A 15 -1.53 11.67 6.51
N LYS A 16 -0.71 12.69 6.22
CA LYS A 16 -1.13 13.84 5.42
C LYS A 16 -1.36 13.43 3.97
N VAL A 17 -2.60 13.60 3.51
CA VAL A 17 -2.97 13.36 2.10
C VAL A 17 -2.98 14.69 1.35
N MET A 18 -2.05 14.84 0.39
CA MET A 18 -2.04 15.99 -0.52
C MET A 18 -2.91 15.70 -1.76
N ALA A 19 -3.47 16.75 -2.37
CA ALA A 19 -4.26 16.61 -3.61
C ALA A 19 -3.46 15.98 -4.76
N THR A 20 -2.14 16.22 -4.79
CA THR A 20 -1.19 15.73 -5.80
C THR A 20 -0.50 14.42 -5.41
N ALA A 21 -0.86 13.81 -4.27
CA ALA A 21 -0.19 12.60 -3.79
C ALA A 21 -0.40 11.41 -4.75
N LYS A 22 0.68 10.76 -5.14
CA LYS A 22 0.62 9.53 -5.95
C LYS A 22 0.07 8.37 -5.11
N LYS A 23 -0.72 7.49 -5.74
CA LYS A 23 -1.28 6.28 -5.10
C LYS A 23 -0.19 5.46 -4.41
N SER A 24 0.92 5.22 -5.12
CA SER A 24 2.05 4.44 -4.60
C SER A 24 2.65 5.02 -3.34
N ASP A 25 2.77 6.35 -3.27
CA ASP A 25 3.46 7.03 -2.17
C ASP A 25 2.60 7.04 -0.91
N LEU A 26 1.27 7.13 -1.07
CA LEU A 26 0.34 6.95 0.04
C LEU A 26 0.38 5.52 0.58
N ILE A 27 0.38 4.52 -0.30
CA ILE A 27 0.44 3.11 0.12
C ILE A 27 1.73 2.84 0.91
N ARG A 28 2.87 3.29 0.39
CA ARG A 28 4.18 3.15 1.07
C ARG A 28 4.20 3.79 2.46
N GLN A 29 3.57 4.95 2.62
CA GLN A 29 3.43 5.60 3.94
C GLN A 29 2.52 4.82 4.88
N ILE A 30 1.41 4.29 4.37
CA ILE A 30 0.50 3.44 5.14
C ILE A 30 1.23 2.18 5.62
N GLN A 31 2.00 1.52 4.75
CA GLN A 31 2.81 0.35 5.12
C GLN A 31 3.71 0.68 6.32
N LYS A 32 4.49 1.77 6.27
CA LYS A 32 5.34 2.18 7.41
C LYS A 32 4.53 2.42 8.68
N ALA A 33 3.40 3.11 8.58
CA ALA A 33 2.54 3.40 9.74
C ALA A 33 1.93 2.12 10.37
N GLU A 34 1.77 1.06 9.59
CA GLU A 34 1.32 -0.25 10.06
C GLU A 34 2.44 -1.19 10.51
N GLY A 35 3.70 -0.73 10.51
CA GLY A 35 4.86 -1.55 10.86
C GLY A 35 5.35 -2.47 9.73
N ASN A 36 4.84 -2.29 8.52
CA ASN A 36 5.19 -3.01 7.30
C ASN A 36 6.37 -2.30 6.57
N PHE A 37 7.14 -3.01 5.75
CA PHE A 37 8.11 -2.38 4.84
C PHE A 37 7.38 -1.64 3.71
N ASP A 38 7.93 -0.51 3.25
CA ASP A 38 7.38 0.32 2.17
C ASP A 38 7.62 -0.25 0.75
N CYS A 39 7.36 -1.54 0.61
CA CYS A 39 7.72 -2.35 -0.55
C CYS A 39 6.67 -2.32 -1.67
N PHE A 40 5.57 -1.57 -1.56
CA PHE A 40 4.53 -1.56 -2.59
C PHE A 40 5.11 -1.27 -3.98
N GLY A 41 4.78 -2.10 -4.98
CA GLY A 41 5.31 -2.02 -6.34
C GLY A 41 6.82 -2.28 -6.48
N LYS A 42 7.49 -2.79 -5.44
CA LYS A 42 8.90 -3.24 -5.48
C LYS A 42 9.04 -4.77 -5.37
N ALA A 43 8.07 -5.44 -4.75
CA ALA A 43 8.06 -6.91 -4.70
C ALA A 43 7.79 -7.47 -6.11
N ILE A 44 8.65 -8.38 -6.57
CA ILE A 44 8.60 -8.94 -7.94
C ILE A 44 7.89 -10.30 -7.94
N ASP A 45 8.35 -11.21 -7.09
CA ASP A 45 7.90 -12.61 -7.07
C ASP A 45 7.28 -13.00 -5.72
N TYR A 46 7.92 -12.58 -4.63
CA TYR A 46 7.52 -12.92 -3.28
C TYR A 46 7.46 -11.71 -2.35
N CYS A 47 6.52 -11.75 -1.41
CA CYS A 47 6.40 -10.82 -0.30
C CYS A 47 5.90 -11.60 0.93
N ASP A 48 6.69 -11.52 2.01
CA ASP A 48 6.48 -12.16 3.31
C ASP A 48 5.58 -11.34 4.26
N GLN A 49 5.17 -10.14 3.86
CA GLN A 49 4.27 -9.30 4.65
C GLN A 49 2.82 -9.75 4.47
N TRP A 50 2.49 -10.92 5.01
CA TRP A 50 1.17 -11.55 4.90
C TRP A 50 0.03 -10.68 5.46
N SER A 51 0.31 -9.83 6.45
CA SER A 51 -0.66 -8.90 7.04
C SER A 51 -0.81 -7.58 6.27
N CYS A 52 -0.04 -7.36 5.19
CA CYS A 52 -0.14 -6.15 4.40
C CYS A 52 -1.41 -6.18 3.54
N CYS A 53 -2.36 -5.28 3.83
CA CYS A 53 -3.64 -5.20 3.10
C CYS A 53 -3.50 -4.84 1.60
N PHE A 54 -2.31 -4.44 1.15
CA PHE A 54 -2.01 -4.13 -0.24
C PHE A 54 -1.35 -5.28 -0.99
N ARG A 55 -1.14 -6.44 -0.33
CA ARG A 55 -0.37 -7.55 -0.90
C ARG A 55 -0.96 -8.04 -2.22
N GLU A 56 -2.29 -8.15 -2.30
CA GLU A 56 -3.02 -8.55 -3.51
C GLU A 56 -2.94 -7.51 -4.65
N ASP A 57 -2.88 -6.22 -4.31
CA ASP A 57 -2.68 -5.15 -5.30
C ASP A 57 -1.21 -5.09 -5.79
N CYS A 58 -0.28 -5.66 -5.03
CA CYS A 58 1.15 -5.53 -5.24
C CYS A 58 1.75 -6.70 -6.02
N LEU A 59 1.33 -7.93 -5.69
CA LEU A 59 1.83 -9.12 -6.38
C LEU A 59 0.97 -9.38 -7.63
N PRO A 60 1.59 -9.73 -8.77
CA PRO A 60 0.82 -10.15 -9.93
C PRO A 60 -0.07 -11.35 -9.55
N SER A 61 -1.30 -11.37 -10.06
CA SER A 61 -2.15 -12.57 -9.95
C SER A 61 -1.36 -13.77 -10.48
N PRO A 62 -1.41 -14.94 -9.82
CA PRO A 62 -0.91 -16.16 -10.42
C PRO A 62 -1.51 -16.27 -11.81
N ARG A 63 -0.66 -16.40 -12.84
CA ARG A 63 -1.15 -16.74 -14.17
C ARG A 63 -1.58 -18.20 -14.07
N LEU A 64 -2.90 -18.42 -14.04
CA LEU A 64 -3.50 -19.73 -14.26
C LEU A 64 -3.34 -20.12 -15.73
#